data_AF-A0A3B9YRS0-F1
#
_entry.id   AF-A0A3B9YRS0-F1
#
_cell.length_a   1.000
_cell.length_b   1.000
_cell.length_c   1.000
_cell.angle_alpha   90.00
_cell.angle_beta   90.00
_cell.angle_gamma   90.00
#
_symmetry.space_group_name_H-M   'P 1'
#
loop_
_entity.id
_entity.type
_entity.pdbx_description
1 polymer ?
#
loop_
_entity_poly.entity_id
_entity_poly.type
_entity_poly.pdbx_seq_one_letter_code
_entity_poly.pdbx_strand_id
1 'polypeptide(L)'
;MLSRPLHHPDEADLVGYANGSTTGASALFIATHLAYCPACRGAVATAEAVAGTLMDEEALAGGSDGSALPDVTGVLQEQVGATTSAQRAGAAWSVPEPLRSAVGIAPAAVPWQNIWFGVKEYPIPGFEPAARLLWIPASRRMPRHDHDGVEWTMVVTGDFSDSTGRYGVGDVQIGVPGLN
;
A
#
# COMPACT_ATOMS: atom_id res chain seq x y z
N MET A 1 -10.38 11.49 -15.13
CA MET A 1 -10.95 10.46 -14.24
C MET A 1 -9.89 9.39 -14.10
N LEU A 2 -9.43 9.09 -12.88
CA LEU A 2 -8.60 7.90 -12.65
C LEU A 2 -9.48 6.68 -12.95
N SER A 3 -9.04 5.81 -13.84
CA SER A 3 -9.67 4.51 -14.06
C SER A 3 -9.68 3.72 -12.75
N ARG A 4 -10.78 3.02 -12.47
CA ARG A 4 -10.82 2.11 -11.32
C ARG A 4 -9.87 0.94 -11.60
N PRO A 5 -9.09 0.47 -10.61
CA PRO A 5 -8.29 -0.73 -10.76
C PRO A 5 -9.16 -1.92 -11.18
N LEU A 6 -8.63 -2.75 -12.07
CA LEU A 6 -9.18 -4.00 -12.57
C LEU A 6 -8.46 -5.22 -11.98
N HIS A 7 -7.23 -5.04 -11.48
CA HIS A 7 -6.45 -6.10 -10.84
C HIS A 7 -6.21 -5.75 -9.38
N HIS A 8 -6.57 -6.68 -8.51
CA HIS A 8 -6.67 -6.48 -7.06
C HIS A 8 -5.75 -7.45 -6.31
N PRO A 9 -5.33 -7.12 -5.07
CA PRO A 9 -4.81 -8.11 -4.14
C PRO A 9 -5.80 -9.26 -3.93
N ASP A 10 -5.29 -10.44 -3.61
CA ASP A 10 -6.15 -11.58 -3.30
C ASP A 10 -6.91 -11.34 -1.98
N GLU A 11 -8.05 -12.01 -1.84
CA GLU A 11 -8.91 -11.86 -0.65
C GLU A 11 -8.15 -12.17 0.65
N ALA A 12 -7.29 -13.20 0.63
CA ALA A 12 -6.46 -13.58 1.77
C ALA A 12 -5.52 -12.45 2.20
N ASP A 13 -4.96 -11.69 1.25
CA ASP A 13 -4.08 -10.55 1.55
C ASP A 13 -4.87 -9.38 2.15
N LEU A 14 -6.07 -9.12 1.65
CA LEU A 14 -6.94 -8.07 2.19
C LEU A 14 -7.37 -8.39 3.63
N VAL A 15 -7.68 -9.67 3.92
CA VAL A 15 -7.99 -10.12 5.29
C VAL A 15 -6.75 -10.05 6.18
N GLY A 16 -5.58 -10.45 5.69
CA GLY A 16 -4.31 -10.32 6.41
C GLY A 16 -3.97 -8.87 6.75
N TYR A 17 -4.28 -7.94 5.85
CA TYR A 17 -4.14 -6.51 6.11
C TYR A 17 -5.16 -6.04 7.16
N ALA A 18 -6.44 -6.41 7.02
CA ALA A 18 -7.51 -6.02 7.93
C ALA A 18 -7.28 -6.48 9.39
N ASN A 19 -6.68 -7.66 9.57
CA ASN A 19 -6.39 -8.20 10.91
C ASN A 19 -4.99 -7.81 11.43
N GLY A 20 -4.22 -7.01 10.68
CA GLY A 20 -2.90 -6.52 11.08
C GLY A 20 -1.76 -7.56 11.00
N SER A 21 -2.00 -8.75 10.43
CA SER A 21 -0.94 -9.76 10.23
C SER A 21 -0.03 -9.45 9.04
N THR A 22 -0.53 -8.73 8.03
CA THR A 22 0.30 -8.24 6.93
C THR A 22 1.11 -7.03 7.38
N THR A 23 2.43 -7.10 7.23
CA THR A 23 3.38 -6.06 7.68
C THR A 23 4.34 -5.66 6.57
N GLY A 24 5.23 -4.69 6.85
CA GLY A 24 6.32 -4.33 5.95
C GLY A 24 5.85 -3.84 4.57
N ALA A 25 6.55 -4.27 3.52
CA ALA A 25 6.30 -3.82 2.16
C ALA A 25 4.92 -4.21 1.63
N SER A 26 4.44 -5.40 1.98
CA SER A 26 3.11 -5.87 1.56
C SER A 26 2.00 -5.00 2.16
N ALA A 27 2.15 -4.60 3.43
CA ALA A 27 1.18 -3.69 4.07
C ALA A 27 1.18 -2.31 3.41
N LEU A 28 2.36 -1.76 3.11
CA LEU A 28 2.48 -0.50 2.36
C LEU A 28 1.79 -0.60 0.99
N PHE A 29 1.98 -1.72 0.31
CA PHE A 29 1.44 -1.96 -1.01
C PHE A 29 -0.08 -2.02 -0.99
N ILE A 30 -0.67 -2.79 -0.08
CA ILE A 30 -2.12 -2.88 0.10
C ILE A 30 -2.68 -1.50 0.48
N ALA A 31 -2.10 -0.83 1.49
CA ALA A 31 -2.54 0.51 1.90
C ALA A 31 -2.57 1.50 0.74
N THR A 32 -1.55 1.46 -0.12
CA THR A 32 -1.47 2.30 -1.33
C THR A 32 -2.55 1.91 -2.35
N HIS A 33 -2.82 0.62 -2.58
CA HIS A 33 -3.90 0.16 -3.45
C HIS A 33 -5.28 0.60 -2.94
N LEU A 34 -5.54 0.54 -1.63
CA LEU A 34 -6.81 0.97 -1.03
C LEU A 34 -7.11 2.46 -1.26
N ALA A 35 -6.08 3.27 -1.44
CA ALA A 35 -6.23 4.68 -1.82
C ALA A 35 -6.75 4.85 -3.26
N TYR A 36 -6.44 3.91 -4.15
CA TYR A 36 -6.94 3.87 -5.53
C TYR A 36 -8.27 3.11 -5.69
N CYS A 37 -8.50 2.08 -4.88
CA CYS A 37 -9.58 1.11 -5.08
C CYS A 37 -10.66 1.18 -3.97
N PRO A 38 -11.84 1.78 -4.25
CA PRO A 38 -12.96 1.78 -3.31
C PRO A 38 -13.52 0.39 -3.01
N ALA A 39 -13.44 -0.55 -3.95
CA ALA A 39 -13.95 -1.92 -3.75
C ALA A 39 -13.13 -2.67 -2.70
N CYS A 40 -11.80 -2.68 -2.83
CA CYS A 40 -10.92 -3.30 -1.84
C CYS A 40 -11.00 -2.59 -0.48
N ARG A 41 -11.23 -1.26 -0.46
CA ARG A 41 -11.49 -0.54 0.79
C ARG A 41 -12.76 -1.03 1.49
N GLY A 42 -13.82 -1.29 0.73
CA GLY A 42 -15.05 -1.89 1.27
C GLY A 42 -14.83 -3.32 1.79
N ALA A 43 -14.03 -4.13 1.09
CA ALA A 43 -13.70 -5.48 1.52
C ALA A 43 -12.92 -5.49 2.84
N VAL A 44 -11.88 -4.65 2.96
CA VAL A 44 -11.11 -4.48 4.21
C VAL A 44 -12.01 -4.00 5.35
N ALA A 45 -12.83 -2.97 5.12
CA ALA A 45 -13.75 -2.46 6.15
C ALA A 45 -14.76 -3.52 6.62
N THR A 46 -15.18 -4.41 5.72
CA THR A 46 -16.06 -5.54 6.06
C THR A 46 -15.34 -6.56 6.93
N ALA A 47 -14.10 -6.92 6.58
CA ALA A 47 -13.28 -7.83 7.38
C ALA A 47 -12.97 -7.26 8.77
N GLU A 48 -12.64 -5.96 8.85
CA GLU A 48 -12.42 -5.24 10.11
C GLU A 48 -13.68 -5.24 10.99
N ALA A 49 -14.86 -5.03 10.40
CA ALA A 49 -16.13 -5.06 11.15
C ALA A 49 -16.41 -6.46 11.75
N VAL A 50 -16.16 -7.53 10.99
CA VAL A 50 -16.30 -8.91 11.48
C VAL A 50 -15.32 -9.18 12.62
N ALA A 51 -14.05 -8.78 12.46
CA ALA A 51 -13.05 -8.92 13.51
C ALA A 51 -13.46 -8.15 14.79
N GLY A 52 -14.00 -6.95 14.64
CA GLY A 52 -14.53 -6.15 15.75
C GLY A 52 -15.65 -6.88 16.50
N THR A 53 -16.60 -7.50 15.79
CA THR A 53 -17.69 -8.25 16.45
C THR A 53 -17.18 -9.44 17.26
N LEU A 54 -16.14 -10.14 16.78
CA LEU A 54 -15.56 -11.28 17.50
C LEU A 54 -14.83 -10.82 18.76
N MET A 55 -14.12 -9.69 18.70
CA MET A 55 -13.45 -9.10 19.86
C MET A 55 -14.45 -8.63 20.93
N ASP A 56 -15.59 -8.06 20.52
CA ASP A 56 -16.66 -7.66 21.45
C ASP A 56 -17.24 -8.87 22.20
N GLU A 57 -17.47 -9.99 21.51
CA GLU A 57 -17.95 -11.23 22.12
C GLU A 57 -16.94 -11.81 23.12
N GLU A 58 -15.64 -11.81 22.78
CA GLU A 58 -14.56 -12.25 23.68
C GLU A 58 -14.44 -11.34 24.91
N ALA A 59 -14.53 -10.02 24.74
CA ALA A 59 -14.48 -9.06 25.83
C ALA A 59 -15.64 -9.23 26.83
N LEU A 60 -16.85 -9.53 26.32
CA LEU A 60 -18.03 -9.82 27.13
C LEU A 60 -17.90 -11.16 27.88
N ALA A 61 -17.26 -12.17 27.28
CA ALA A 61 -17.04 -13.47 27.91
C ALA A 61 -15.90 -13.46 28.93
N GLY A 62 -14.88 -12.62 28.73
CA GLY A 62 -13.69 -12.50 29.57
C GLY A 62 -13.88 -11.71 30.87
N GLY A 63 -15.02 -11.02 31.03
CA GLY A 63 -15.32 -10.21 32.21
C GLY A 63 -14.31 -9.07 32.38
N SER A 64 -14.51 -7.94 31.70
CA SER A 64 -13.68 -6.76 31.94
C SER A 64 -13.96 -6.18 33.34
N ASP A 65 -13.00 -6.27 34.25
CA ASP A 65 -12.95 -5.44 35.45
C ASP A 65 -13.08 -3.99 34.96
N GLY A 66 -14.15 -3.28 35.33
CA GLY A 66 -14.47 -1.93 34.83
C GLY A 66 -13.48 -0.82 35.20
N SER A 67 -12.20 -1.16 35.42
CA SER A 67 -11.12 -0.25 35.76
C SER A 67 -10.49 0.33 34.48
N ALA A 68 -11.01 1.50 34.13
CA ALA A 68 -10.32 2.61 33.48
C ALA A 68 -9.74 2.36 32.08
N LEU A 69 -10.57 2.63 31.06
CA LEU A 69 -10.02 3.30 29.88
C LEU A 69 -9.30 4.57 30.38
N PRO A 70 -8.03 4.81 30.04
CA PRO A 70 -7.41 6.09 30.33
C PRO A 70 -8.27 7.18 29.69
N ASP A 71 -8.42 8.33 30.36
CA ASP A 71 -9.18 9.46 29.83
C ASP A 71 -8.50 10.00 28.57
N VAL A 72 -8.89 9.43 27.43
CA VAL A 72 -8.41 9.81 26.10
C VAL A 72 -9.09 11.08 25.60
N THR A 73 -10.10 11.61 26.31
CA THR A 73 -10.81 12.82 25.87
C THR A 73 -9.89 14.04 25.84
N GLY A 74 -8.96 14.14 26.80
CA GLY A 74 -7.91 15.18 26.80
C GLY A 74 -6.92 15.04 25.63
N VAL A 75 -6.55 13.82 25.25
CA VAL A 75 -5.60 13.54 24.14
C VAL A 75 -6.25 13.82 22.79
N LEU A 76 -7.54 13.48 22.63
CA LEU A 76 -8.29 13.73 21.41
C LEU A 76 -8.47 15.22 21.15
N GLN A 77 -8.76 16.02 22.19
CA GLN A 77 -9.02 17.46 22.05
C GLN A 77 -7.77 18.27 21.65
N GLU A 78 -6.58 17.82 22.05
CA GLU A 78 -5.31 18.45 21.65
C GLU A 78 -4.92 18.11 20.19
N GLN A 79 -5.33 16.94 19.69
CA GLN A 79 -5.09 16.51 18.30
C GLN A 79 -6.04 17.16 17.28
N VAL A 80 -7.25 17.61 17.68
CA VAL A 80 -8.15 18.37 16.77
C VAL A 80 -7.60 19.77 16.46
N GLY A 81 -6.70 20.30 17.28
CA GLY A 81 -6.02 21.59 17.04
C GLY A 81 -4.74 21.50 16.23
N ALA A 82 -4.20 20.30 16.04
CA ALA A 82 -2.95 20.03 15.34
C ALA A 82 -3.19 19.15 14.10
N THR A 83 -4.19 19.48 13.27
CA THR A 83 -4.00 19.27 11.84
C THR A 83 -2.89 20.20 11.40
N THR A 84 -1.65 19.77 11.55
CA THR A 84 -0.54 20.36 10.83
C THR A 84 -0.97 20.35 9.37
N SER A 85 -1.32 21.54 8.88
CA SER A 85 -1.51 21.81 7.47
C SER A 85 -0.29 21.23 6.79
N ALA A 86 -0.45 20.04 6.19
CA ALA A 86 0.59 19.41 5.38
C ALA A 86 0.96 20.45 4.34
N GLN A 87 2.09 21.12 4.57
CA GLN A 87 2.57 22.20 3.73
C GLN A 87 2.66 21.64 2.32
N ARG A 88 1.73 22.09 1.46
CA ARG A 88 1.75 21.81 0.03
C ARG A 88 2.96 22.53 -0.55
N ALA A 89 4.11 21.87 -0.55
CA ALA A 89 5.33 22.36 -1.15
C ALA A 89 5.79 21.39 -2.25
N GLY A 90 5.83 21.90 -3.48
CA GLY A 90 6.29 21.18 -4.68
C GLY A 90 5.17 20.46 -5.41
N ALA A 91 5.22 20.43 -6.75
CA ALA A 91 4.24 19.79 -7.63
C ALA A 91 3.74 18.48 -7.01
N ALA A 92 2.47 18.47 -6.57
CA ALA A 92 1.94 17.41 -5.74
C ALA A 92 2.12 16.09 -6.49
N TRP A 93 2.96 15.22 -5.93
CA TRP A 93 3.11 13.87 -6.46
C TRP A 93 1.71 13.25 -6.54
N SER A 94 1.31 12.79 -7.72
CA SER A 94 -0.02 12.19 -7.93
C SER A 94 -0.19 10.84 -7.23
N VAL A 95 0.81 10.37 -6.48
CA VAL A 95 0.74 9.13 -5.73
C VAL A 95 0.01 9.32 -4.39
N PRO A 96 -0.68 8.27 -3.90
CA PRO A 96 -1.34 8.25 -2.61
C PRO A 96 -0.44 8.51 -1.41
N GLU A 97 -1.08 8.89 -0.31
CA GLU A 97 -0.43 9.22 0.96
C GLU A 97 0.46 8.09 1.51
N PRO A 98 0.04 6.81 1.56
CA PRO A 98 0.88 5.75 2.16
C PRO A 98 2.25 5.64 1.47
N LEU A 99 2.25 5.64 0.14
CA LEU A 99 3.48 5.63 -0.66
C LEU A 99 4.27 6.94 -0.53
N ARG A 100 3.58 8.08 -0.53
CA ARG A 100 4.23 9.39 -0.41
C ARG A 100 5.01 9.52 0.90
N SER A 101 4.40 9.10 2.01
CA SER A 101 5.00 9.11 3.34
C SER A 101 6.13 8.08 3.44
N ALA A 102 5.95 6.88 2.88
CA ALA A 102 7.00 5.87 2.84
C ALA A 102 8.25 6.32 2.07
N VAL A 103 8.06 7.05 0.96
CA VAL A 103 9.20 7.57 0.17
C VAL A 103 9.82 8.78 0.85
N GLY A 104 9.03 9.66 1.46
CA GLY A 104 9.52 10.79 2.26
C GLY A 104 10.32 11.85 1.49
N ILE A 105 10.41 11.73 0.16
CA ILE A 105 11.21 12.60 -0.72
C ILE A 105 10.28 13.21 -1.79
N ALA A 106 10.49 14.49 -2.10
CA ALA A 106 9.76 15.16 -3.16
C ALA A 106 10.04 14.49 -4.53
N PRO A 107 9.07 14.42 -5.46
CA PRO A 107 9.21 13.66 -6.71
C PRO A 107 10.44 14.03 -7.54
N ALA A 108 10.75 15.32 -7.60
CA ALA A 108 11.88 15.86 -8.35
C ALA A 108 13.24 15.56 -7.69
N ALA A 109 13.24 15.17 -6.41
CA ALA A 109 14.44 14.93 -5.61
C ALA A 109 14.71 13.44 -5.36
N VAL A 110 13.88 12.53 -5.90
CA VAL A 110 14.10 11.08 -5.76
C VAL A 110 15.46 10.71 -6.35
N PRO A 111 16.39 10.13 -5.55
CA PRO A 111 17.76 9.84 -5.99
C PRO A 111 17.80 8.53 -6.78
N TRP A 112 17.29 8.58 -8.01
CA TRP A 112 17.20 7.43 -8.91
C TRP A 112 18.56 6.82 -9.25
N GLN A 113 18.64 5.49 -9.16
CA GLN A 113 19.77 4.69 -9.61
C GLN A 113 19.46 4.05 -10.97
N ASN A 114 20.35 4.17 -11.96
CA ASN A 114 20.15 3.48 -13.23
C ASN A 114 20.52 2.01 -13.08
N ILE A 115 19.62 1.12 -13.47
CA ILE A 115 19.84 -0.32 -13.36
C ILE A 115 19.97 -1.01 -14.72
N TRP A 116 19.30 -0.52 -15.77
CA TRP A 116 19.34 -1.17 -17.08
C TRP A 116 18.75 -0.31 -18.21
N PHE A 117 19.52 0.03 -19.25
CA PHE A 117 19.06 0.75 -20.47
C PHE A 117 17.99 1.85 -20.25
N GLY A 118 18.18 2.69 -19.23
CA GLY A 118 17.29 3.80 -18.89
C GLY A 118 16.19 3.45 -17.88
N VAL A 119 16.03 2.19 -17.49
CA VAL A 119 15.28 1.81 -16.29
C VAL A 119 16.03 2.29 -15.07
N LYS A 120 15.29 2.91 -14.15
CA LYS A 120 15.81 3.40 -12.89
C LYS A 120 15.06 2.77 -11.73
N GLU A 121 15.73 2.65 -10.60
CA GLU A 121 15.11 2.24 -9.36
C GLU A 121 15.43 3.21 -8.22
N TYR A 122 14.61 3.15 -7.19
CA TYR A 122 14.89 3.74 -5.90
C TYR A 122 14.39 2.80 -4.80
N PRO A 123 15.31 2.16 -4.03
CA PRO A 123 14.92 1.36 -2.87
C PRO A 123 14.30 2.26 -1.80
N ILE A 124 13.14 1.86 -1.28
CA ILE A 124 12.48 2.57 -0.18
C ILE A 124 13.04 1.99 1.12
N PRO A 125 13.76 2.78 1.93
CA PRO A 125 14.40 2.29 3.15
C PRO A 125 13.38 1.90 4.22
N GLY A 126 13.75 0.94 5.08
CA GLY A 126 12.95 0.58 6.26
C GLY A 126 11.90 -0.51 6.03
N PHE A 127 11.94 -1.21 4.90
CA PHE A 127 11.03 -2.30 4.58
C PHE A 127 11.76 -3.63 4.41
N GLU A 128 11.23 -4.67 5.04
CA GLU A 128 11.58 -6.08 4.83
C GLU A 128 10.29 -6.89 4.66
N PRO A 129 10.10 -7.67 3.57
CA PRO A 129 10.94 -7.71 2.37
C PRO A 129 11.06 -6.34 1.69
N ALA A 130 12.09 -6.17 0.85
CA ALA A 130 12.43 -4.87 0.28
C ALA A 130 11.32 -4.26 -0.61
N ALA A 131 11.03 -2.97 -0.41
CA ALA A 131 10.19 -2.17 -1.28
C ALA A 131 11.04 -1.27 -2.19
N ARG A 132 10.62 -1.06 -3.44
CA ARG A 132 11.32 -0.17 -4.38
C ARG A 132 10.35 0.54 -5.34
N LEU A 133 10.73 1.73 -5.78
CA LEU A 133 10.13 2.36 -6.95
C LEU A 133 10.91 1.97 -8.20
N LEU A 134 10.18 1.73 -9.28
CA LEU A 134 10.75 1.54 -10.61
C LEU A 134 10.27 2.66 -11.54
N TRP A 135 11.20 3.22 -12.30
CA TRP A 135 10.91 4.12 -13.41
C TRP A 135 11.33 3.44 -14.71
N ILE A 136 10.33 3.06 -15.50
CA ILE A 136 10.52 2.37 -16.78
C ILE A 136 10.09 3.34 -17.88
N PRO A 137 10.99 3.72 -18.82
CA PRO A 137 10.62 4.53 -19.96
C PRO A 137 9.56 3.85 -20.82
N ALA A 138 8.68 4.65 -21.43
CA ALA A 138 7.70 4.14 -22.38
C ALA A 138 8.36 3.31 -23.49
N SER A 139 7.64 2.28 -23.96
CA SER A 139 8.10 1.35 -25.01
C SER A 139 9.34 0.50 -24.65
N ARG A 140 9.73 0.44 -23.37
CA ARG A 140 10.72 -0.54 -22.89
C ARG A 140 10.02 -1.82 -22.43
N ARG A 141 10.70 -2.96 -22.62
CA ARG A 141 10.32 -4.24 -22.03
C ARG A 141 11.32 -4.56 -20.93
N MET A 142 10.83 -5.01 -19.77
CA MET A 142 11.71 -5.64 -18.80
C MET A 142 12.22 -6.98 -19.36
N PRO A 143 13.48 -7.34 -19.11
CA PRO A 143 13.97 -8.70 -19.33
C PRO A 143 13.11 -9.71 -18.57
N ARG A 144 13.02 -10.93 -19.11
CA ARG A 144 12.49 -12.07 -18.37
C ARG A 144 13.35 -12.31 -17.14
N HIS A 145 12.72 -12.59 -16.01
CA HIS A 145 13.35 -12.89 -14.75
C HIS A 145 12.47 -13.88 -14.00
N ASP A 146 13.10 -14.78 -13.24
CA ASP A 146 12.39 -15.63 -12.30
C ASP A 146 12.24 -14.91 -10.95
N HIS A 147 11.24 -15.34 -10.20
CA HIS A 147 10.99 -14.89 -8.84
C HIS A 147 11.43 -15.98 -7.85
N ASP A 148 12.28 -15.60 -6.89
CA ASP A 148 12.64 -16.46 -5.75
C ASP A 148 11.56 -16.47 -4.65
N GLY A 149 10.55 -15.60 -4.77
CA GLY A 149 9.45 -15.44 -3.81
C GLY A 149 8.24 -14.77 -4.47
N VAL A 150 7.28 -14.32 -3.67
CA VAL A 150 6.13 -13.57 -4.18
C VAL A 150 6.56 -12.13 -4.47
N GLU A 151 6.43 -11.69 -5.71
CA GLU A 151 6.68 -10.32 -6.15
C GLU A 151 5.36 -9.58 -6.33
N TRP A 152 5.28 -8.36 -5.81
CA TRP A 152 4.11 -7.49 -5.95
C TRP A 152 4.49 -6.25 -6.77
N THR A 153 3.79 -6.04 -7.88
CA THR A 153 4.00 -4.88 -8.76
C THR A 153 2.72 -4.07 -8.90
N MET A 154 2.78 -2.78 -8.58
CA MET A 154 1.64 -1.87 -8.74
C MET A 154 2.03 -0.65 -9.55
N VAL A 155 1.14 -0.28 -10.46
CA VAL A 155 1.33 0.89 -11.29
C VAL A 155 0.88 2.13 -10.52
N VAL A 156 1.78 3.08 -10.35
CA VAL A 156 1.46 4.37 -9.71
C VAL A 156 1.41 5.53 -10.71
N THR A 157 1.92 5.33 -11.93
CA THR A 157 1.83 6.25 -13.06
C THR A 157 2.03 5.48 -14.37
N GLY A 158 1.22 5.77 -15.39
CA GLY A 158 1.29 5.09 -16.69
C GLY A 158 0.56 3.74 -16.68
N ASP A 159 1.10 2.79 -17.43
CA ASP A 159 0.61 1.42 -17.57
C ASP A 159 1.75 0.49 -18.01
N PHE A 160 1.57 -0.82 -17.82
CA PHE A 160 2.39 -1.85 -18.46
C PHE A 160 1.54 -3.06 -18.86
N SER A 161 2.14 -4.00 -19.57
CA SER A 161 1.50 -5.28 -19.91
C SER A 161 2.51 -6.41 -19.90
N ASP A 162 2.10 -7.59 -19.48
CA ASP A 162 2.87 -8.82 -19.50
C ASP A 162 2.05 -9.97 -20.12
N SER A 163 2.45 -11.22 -19.86
CA SER A 163 1.76 -12.43 -20.31
C SER A 163 0.40 -12.67 -19.63
N THR A 164 0.18 -12.04 -18.48
CA THR A 164 -0.98 -12.22 -17.61
C THR A 164 -2.02 -11.11 -17.75
N GLY A 165 -1.63 -9.91 -18.22
CA GLY A 165 -2.61 -8.84 -18.44
C GLY A 165 -2.05 -7.49 -18.85
N ARG A 166 -2.92 -6.47 -18.75
CA ARG A 166 -2.59 -5.05 -18.88
C ARG A 166 -2.93 -4.36 -17.57
N TYR A 167 -1.98 -3.61 -17.03
CA TYR A 167 -2.05 -3.03 -15.70
C TYR A 167 -1.98 -1.51 -15.83
N GLY A 168 -3.04 -0.82 -15.42
CA GLY A 168 -3.10 0.64 -15.31
C GLY A 168 -2.90 1.11 -13.88
N VAL A 169 -2.96 2.43 -13.67
CA VAL A 169 -2.76 3.04 -12.35
C VAL A 169 -3.66 2.40 -11.28
N GLY A 170 -3.02 1.94 -10.19
CA GLY A 170 -3.64 1.27 -9.06
C GLY A 170 -3.81 -0.23 -9.24
N ASP A 171 -3.61 -0.79 -10.43
CA ASP A 171 -3.63 -2.24 -10.64
C ASP A 171 -2.45 -2.92 -9.95
N VAL A 172 -2.71 -4.14 -9.48
CA VAL A 172 -1.76 -5.03 -8.82
C VAL A 172 -1.50 -6.24 -9.69
N GLN A 173 -0.23 -6.54 -9.94
CA GLN A 173 0.25 -7.78 -10.51
C GLN A 173 1.01 -8.53 -9.43
N ILE A 174 0.71 -9.83 -9.28
CA ILE A 174 1.38 -10.71 -8.31
C ILE A 174 2.15 -11.76 -9.10
N GLY A 175 3.48 -11.67 -9.05
CA GLY A 175 4.40 -12.70 -9.53
C GLY A 175 4.63 -13.74 -8.43
N VAL A 176 4.57 -15.02 -8.78
CA VAL A 176 4.90 -16.12 -7.88
C VAL A 176 6.00 -16.97 -8.50
N PRO A 177 6.77 -17.75 -7.71
CA PRO A 177 7.83 -18.59 -8.26
C PRO A 177 7.34 -19.48 -9.42
N GLY A 178 8.06 -19.44 -10.53
CA GLY A 178 7.76 -20.22 -11.75
C GLY A 178 6.80 -19.55 -12.75
N LEU A 179 6.32 -18.33 -12.47
CA LEU A 179 5.56 -17.51 -13.42
C LEU A 179 6.51 -16.49 -14.10
N ASN A 180 6.58 -16.55 -15.44
CA ASN A 180 7.43 -15.71 -16.30
C ASN A 180 6.62 -14.91 -17.33
#